data_AF-A0AAU5F9B4-F1
#
_entry.id   AF-A0AAU5F9B4-F1
#
_cell.length_a   1.000
_cell.length_b   1.000
_cell.length_c   1.000
_cell.angle_alpha   90.00
_cell.angle_beta   90.00
_cell.angle_gamma   90.00
#
_symmetry.space_group_name_H-M   'P 1'
#
loop_
_entity.id
_entity.type
_entity.pdbx_description
1 polymer ?
#
loop_
_entity_poly.entity_id
_entity_poly.type
_entity_poly.pdbx_seq_one_letter_code
_entity_poly.pdbx_strand_id
1 'polypeptide(L)'
;MTSLIRKLIMAGSATVLAVIVGVPALASAASSSVPAATSGVTDLPPIGVEDFAYPGATGIEAEKKITLIKGDGHIVLADSCDGSPQQIKVWTRNNDGKDVCFRAIGKSGYLTMKIAEVWAVETGDHPVTADLTADGGKTHQSVDVGPGRFKAVGEASGSQPAALLELRVTG
;
A
#
# COMPACT_ATOMS: atom_id res chain seq x y z
N MET A 1 44.30 -20.09 16.65
CA MET A 1 44.49 -21.55 16.44
C MET A 1 43.10 -22.13 16.28
N THR A 2 42.56 -22.58 15.15
CA THR A 2 43.00 -23.11 13.85
C THR A 2 41.77 -22.99 12.93
N SER A 3 41.77 -22.11 11.92
CA SER A 3 41.79 -22.39 10.46
C SER A 3 41.10 -23.66 9.96
N LEU A 4 40.25 -23.51 8.92
CA LEU A 4 40.30 -24.14 7.58
C LEU A 4 38.88 -24.22 6.98
N ILE A 5 38.40 -23.27 6.18
CA ILE A 5 38.51 -23.18 4.71
C ILE A 5 38.18 -24.51 3.99
N ARG A 6 37.05 -24.54 3.26
CA ARG A 6 36.85 -25.38 2.07
C ARG A 6 36.29 -24.52 0.93
N LYS A 7 37.16 -24.21 -0.02
CA LYS A 7 36.82 -23.79 -1.39
C LYS A 7 36.51 -25.03 -2.21
N LEU A 8 35.50 -24.98 -3.07
CA LEU A 8 35.40 -25.83 -4.26
C LEU A 8 34.78 -25.02 -5.41
N ILE A 9 35.48 -25.08 -6.54
CA ILE A 9 35.26 -24.40 -7.82
C ILE A 9 34.66 -25.43 -8.78
N MET A 10 33.69 -25.04 -9.62
CA MET A 10 33.35 -25.65 -10.92
C MET A 10 32.59 -24.58 -11.73
N ALA A 11 33.15 -23.98 -12.79
CA ALA A 11 33.13 -24.44 -14.20
C ALA A 11 31.69 -24.74 -14.67
N GLY A 12 31.05 -24.09 -15.64
CA GLY A 12 31.48 -23.42 -16.87
C GLY A 12 30.74 -24.11 -18.03
N SER A 13 29.93 -23.41 -18.85
CA SER A 13 29.41 -23.89 -20.15
C SER A 13 28.77 -22.75 -20.94
N ALA A 14 29.01 -22.76 -22.25
CA ALA A 14 28.81 -21.67 -23.20
C ALA A 14 27.57 -21.84 -24.10
N THR A 15 27.06 -20.69 -24.58
CA THR A 15 26.47 -20.37 -25.90
C THR A 15 25.49 -21.33 -26.60
N VAL A 16 24.34 -20.80 -27.04
CA VAL A 16 23.88 -20.86 -28.45
C VAL A 16 23.06 -19.60 -28.79
N LEU A 17 23.52 -18.82 -29.79
CA LEU A 17 22.74 -17.83 -30.54
C LEU A 17 21.91 -18.56 -31.62
N ALA A 18 20.65 -18.18 -31.80
CA ALA A 18 19.89 -18.49 -33.01
C ALA A 18 19.19 -17.21 -33.51
N VAL A 19 19.72 -16.67 -34.61
CA VAL A 19 19.14 -15.57 -35.39
C VAL A 19 18.24 -16.20 -36.45
N ILE A 20 16.98 -15.75 -36.52
CA ILE A 20 16.09 -16.04 -37.65
C ILE A 20 15.71 -14.72 -38.34
N VAL A 21 16.10 -14.62 -39.60
CA VAL A 21 15.84 -13.52 -40.52
C VAL A 21 14.56 -13.85 -41.29
N GLY A 22 13.54 -13.00 -41.19
CA GLY A 22 12.29 -13.10 -41.96
C GLY A 22 12.12 -11.87 -42.86
N VAL A 23 12.11 -12.12 -44.17
CA VAL A 23 11.99 -11.15 -45.29
C VAL A 23 10.63 -10.41 -45.30
N PRO A 24 10.58 -9.14 -45.78
CA PRO A 24 9.36 -8.36 -45.85
C PRO A 24 8.59 -8.62 -47.15
N ALA A 25 7.28 -8.86 -47.06
CA ALA A 25 6.39 -8.83 -48.23
C ALA A 25 5.68 -7.46 -48.28
N LEU A 26 6.12 -6.60 -49.20
CA LEU A 26 5.40 -5.40 -49.61
C LEU A 26 4.34 -5.81 -50.63
N ALA A 27 3.06 -5.76 -50.25
CA ALA A 27 1.94 -5.82 -51.18
C ALA A 27 1.12 -4.54 -51.02
N SER A 28 1.25 -3.64 -52.00
CA SER A 28 0.42 -2.45 -52.15
C SER A 28 -0.76 -2.80 -53.06
N ALA A 29 -1.98 -2.65 -52.56
CA ALA A 29 -3.19 -2.66 -53.39
C ALA A 29 -4.16 -1.63 -52.83
N ALA A 30 -4.19 -0.46 -53.47
CA ALA A 30 -5.23 0.53 -53.30
C ALA A 30 -6.49 0.07 -54.05
N SER A 31 -7.64 0.09 -53.39
CA SER A 31 -8.94 0.17 -54.06
C SER A 31 -9.95 0.82 -53.12
N SER A 32 -10.35 2.02 -53.52
CA SER A 32 -11.32 2.88 -52.87
C SER A 32 -12.67 2.21 -52.70
N SER A 33 -13.24 2.27 -51.50
CA SER A 33 -14.67 2.07 -51.28
C SER A 33 -15.24 3.27 -50.52
N VAL A 34 -16.35 3.76 -51.05
CA VAL A 34 -17.15 4.93 -50.65
C VAL A 34 -17.71 4.73 -49.24
N PRO A 35 -17.85 5.77 -48.40
CA PRO A 35 -18.17 5.60 -46.98
C PRO A 35 -19.61 5.13 -46.81
N ALA A 36 -19.79 3.94 -46.25
CA ALA A 36 -21.04 3.55 -45.63
C ALA A 36 -21.09 4.22 -44.26
N ALA A 37 -21.96 5.22 -44.11
CA ALA A 37 -22.34 5.78 -42.82
C ALA A 37 -22.95 4.66 -41.97
N THR A 38 -22.16 4.10 -41.05
CA THR A 38 -22.64 3.19 -40.02
C THR A 38 -22.87 3.97 -38.74
N SER A 39 -24.01 3.71 -38.12
CA SER A 39 -24.52 4.38 -36.93
C SER A 39 -23.48 4.48 -35.82
N GLY A 40 -23.19 5.70 -35.38
CA GLY A 40 -22.46 5.96 -34.15
C GLY A 40 -23.31 5.61 -32.93
N VAL A 41 -23.38 4.32 -32.60
CA VAL A 41 -23.37 3.92 -31.19
C VAL A 41 -21.91 4.01 -30.79
N THR A 42 -21.61 4.89 -29.86
CA THR A 42 -20.28 5.04 -29.27
C THR A 42 -19.89 3.68 -28.68
N ASP A 43 -19.03 2.94 -29.38
CA ASP A 43 -18.26 1.83 -28.85
C ASP A 43 -17.25 2.40 -27.86
N LEU A 44 -17.75 2.82 -26.69
CA LEU A 44 -16.89 3.24 -25.59
C LEU A 44 -16.21 1.99 -25.06
N PRO A 45 -14.86 2.00 -24.91
CA PRO A 45 -14.16 0.92 -24.23
C PRO A 45 -14.82 0.63 -22.88
N PRO A 46 -14.86 -0.64 -22.44
CA PRO A 46 -15.42 -0.98 -21.14
C PRO A 46 -14.72 -0.15 -20.05
N ILE A 47 -15.51 0.57 -19.28
CA ILE A 47 -15.01 1.38 -18.17
C ILE A 47 -14.62 0.42 -17.04
N GLY A 48 -13.38 0.49 -16.60
CA GLY A 48 -12.93 -0.20 -15.39
C GLY A 48 -13.57 0.44 -14.17
N VAL A 49 -14.25 -0.36 -13.35
CA VAL A 49 -14.73 0.08 -12.03
C VAL A 49 -13.62 -0.19 -11.02
N GLU A 50 -13.01 0.87 -10.50
CA GLU A 50 -12.04 0.77 -9.41
C GLU A 50 -12.77 0.80 -8.06
N ASP A 51 -12.65 -0.28 -7.29
CA ASP A 51 -13.26 -0.41 -5.97
C ASP A 51 -12.38 0.15 -4.84
N PHE A 52 -11.13 0.49 -5.14
CA PHE A 52 -10.10 0.99 -4.22
C PHE A 52 -9.79 0.03 -3.05
N ALA A 53 -10.12 -1.26 -3.19
CA ALA A 53 -9.83 -2.25 -2.16
C ALA A 53 -8.32 -2.36 -1.92
N TYR A 54 -7.91 -2.50 -0.65
CA TYR A 54 -6.50 -2.59 -0.33
C TYR A 54 -5.89 -3.91 -0.87
N PRO A 55 -4.81 -3.85 -1.67
CA PRO A 55 -4.19 -5.05 -2.24
C PRO A 55 -3.69 -6.02 -1.17
N GLY A 56 -4.07 -7.30 -1.28
CA GLY A 56 -3.58 -8.35 -0.37
C GLY A 56 -4.14 -8.30 1.05
N ALA A 57 -5.25 -7.58 1.29
CA ALA A 57 -5.85 -7.39 2.62
C ALA A 57 -6.01 -8.68 3.44
N THR A 58 -6.50 -9.77 2.84
CA THR A 58 -6.71 -11.05 3.54
C THR A 58 -5.41 -11.67 4.06
N GLY A 59 -4.32 -11.60 3.28
CA GLY A 59 -3.01 -12.10 3.71
C GLY A 59 -2.43 -11.24 4.83
N ILE A 60 -2.55 -9.92 4.70
CA ILE A 60 -2.13 -8.94 5.71
C ILE A 60 -2.87 -9.17 7.04
N GLU A 61 -4.17 -9.44 7.00
CA GLU A 61 -4.95 -9.72 8.21
C GLU A 61 -4.50 -11.01 8.89
N ALA A 62 -4.27 -12.07 8.12
CA ALA A 62 -3.78 -13.33 8.67
C ALA A 62 -2.39 -13.19 9.31
N GLU A 63 -1.49 -12.39 8.71
CA GLU A 63 -0.10 -12.27 9.13
C GLU A 63 0.12 -11.22 10.23
N LYS A 64 -0.59 -10.09 10.16
CA LYS A 64 -0.35 -8.91 11.01
C LYS A 64 -1.52 -8.58 11.93
N LYS A 65 -2.61 -9.34 11.87
CA LYS A 65 -3.82 -9.15 12.70
C LYS A 65 -4.41 -7.74 12.53
N ILE A 66 -4.32 -7.18 11.33
CA ILE A 66 -4.92 -5.90 10.97
C ILE A 66 -5.76 -6.03 9.71
N THR A 67 -6.89 -5.35 9.65
CA THR A 67 -7.72 -5.31 8.44
C THR A 67 -7.43 -4.01 7.71
N LEU A 68 -6.92 -4.09 6.47
CA LEU A 68 -6.84 -2.95 5.57
C LEU A 68 -7.99 -3.03 4.58
N ILE A 69 -8.73 -1.93 4.40
CA ILE A 69 -10.04 -1.98 3.72
C ILE A 69 -9.95 -1.29 2.37
N LYS A 70 -9.79 0.04 2.36
CA LYS A 70 -9.85 0.87 1.16
C LYS A 70 -8.97 2.11 1.32
N GLY A 71 -8.31 2.53 0.26
CA GLY A 71 -7.54 3.78 0.26
C GLY A 71 -7.27 4.28 -1.15
N ASP A 72 -6.72 5.48 -1.25
CA ASP A 72 -6.41 6.12 -2.54
C ASP A 72 -4.96 5.90 -3.01
N GLY A 73 -4.22 5.03 -2.33
CA GLY A 73 -2.84 4.66 -2.68
C GLY A 73 -1.76 5.63 -2.19
N HIS A 74 -2.14 6.75 -1.55
CA HIS A 74 -1.17 7.71 -1.01
C HIS A 74 -0.70 7.36 0.41
N ILE A 75 -1.32 6.37 1.05
CA ILE A 75 -0.87 5.76 2.31
C ILE A 75 -0.78 4.26 2.09
N VAL A 76 0.42 3.69 2.23
CA VAL A 76 0.66 2.25 2.00
C VAL A 76 1.31 1.61 3.21
N LEU A 77 1.00 0.35 3.47
CA LEU A 77 1.68 -0.45 4.49
C LEU A 77 3.18 -0.54 4.16
N ALA A 78 4.02 -0.31 5.17
CA ALA A 78 5.46 -0.47 5.07
C ALA A 78 5.88 -1.90 5.48
N ASP A 79 6.96 -2.40 4.87
CA ASP A 79 7.51 -3.72 5.20
C ASP A 79 8.07 -3.76 6.64
N SER A 80 8.62 -2.63 7.09
CA SER A 80 9.20 -2.45 8.42
C SER A 80 9.01 -1.04 8.95
N CYS A 81 9.10 -0.89 10.26
CA CYS A 81 9.21 0.40 10.93
C CYS A 81 10.68 0.87 10.97
N ASP A 82 11.14 1.55 9.92
CA ASP A 82 12.54 1.97 9.75
C ASP A 82 12.83 3.41 10.21
N GLY A 83 11.79 4.19 10.51
CA GLY A 83 11.92 5.58 10.93
C GLY A 83 12.19 6.54 9.76
N SER A 84 11.88 6.12 8.53
CA SER A 84 11.94 6.98 7.36
C SER A 84 11.07 8.24 7.53
N PRO A 85 11.43 9.36 6.89
CA PRO A 85 10.69 10.61 7.07
C PRO A 85 9.22 10.51 6.64
N GLN A 86 8.88 9.64 5.69
CA GLN A 86 7.50 9.45 5.25
C GLN A 86 6.68 8.51 6.16
N GLN A 87 7.29 7.98 7.22
CA GLN A 87 6.68 6.93 8.02
C GLN A 87 5.58 7.49 8.92
N ILE A 88 4.46 6.78 8.97
CA ILE A 88 3.43 6.91 10.00
C ILE A 88 3.47 5.62 10.81
N LYS A 89 3.80 5.71 12.09
CA LYS A 89 3.89 4.58 13.00
C LYS A 89 2.64 4.52 13.88
N VAL A 90 1.91 3.42 13.78
CA VAL A 90 0.75 3.10 14.62
C VAL A 90 1.20 2.10 15.67
N TRP A 91 1.19 2.55 16.92
CA TRP A 91 1.57 1.74 18.05
C TRP A 91 0.36 0.94 18.55
N THR A 92 0.48 -0.38 18.55
CA THR A 92 -0.63 -1.30 18.85
C THR A 92 -0.14 -2.52 19.62
N ARG A 93 -1.04 -3.14 20.39
CA ARG A 93 -0.80 -4.45 21.02
C ARG A 93 -1.27 -5.63 20.16
N ASN A 94 -2.15 -5.40 19.19
CA ASN A 94 -2.88 -6.46 18.47
C ASN A 94 -2.00 -7.27 17.50
N ASN A 95 -0.93 -6.67 16.96
CA ASN A 95 -0.02 -7.30 16.00
C ASN A 95 1.16 -8.02 16.70
N ASP A 96 0.85 -8.92 17.65
CA ASP A 96 1.83 -9.64 18.46
C ASP A 96 2.84 -8.73 19.19
N GLY A 97 2.35 -7.57 19.65
CA GLY A 97 3.17 -6.54 20.29
C GLY A 97 4.12 -5.79 19.35
N LYS A 98 4.02 -6.00 18.02
CA LYS A 98 4.77 -5.25 17.01
C LYS A 98 3.94 -4.07 16.51
N ASP A 99 4.59 -2.94 16.33
CA ASP A 99 3.94 -1.77 15.73
C ASP A 99 3.68 -1.96 14.24
N VAL A 100 2.73 -1.20 13.71
CA VAL A 100 2.39 -1.21 12.28
C VAL A 100 2.82 0.12 11.69
N CYS A 101 3.59 0.08 10.60
CA CYS A 101 4.06 1.28 9.93
C CYS A 101 3.46 1.40 8.53
N PHE A 102 3.15 2.63 8.18
CA PHE A 102 2.70 3.04 6.85
C PHE A 102 3.68 4.07 6.30
N ARG A 103 3.69 4.26 4.98
CA ARG A 103 4.35 5.37 4.31
C ARG A 103 3.33 6.27 3.67
N ALA A 104 3.43 7.56 3.95
CA ALA A 104 2.76 8.62 3.22
C ALA A 104 3.54 8.92 1.93
N ILE A 105 2.98 8.53 0.78
CA ILE A 105 3.57 8.78 -0.54
C ILE A 105 3.06 10.11 -1.10
N GLY A 106 1.81 10.49 -0.78
CA GLY A 106 1.22 11.76 -1.16
C GLY A 106 1.22 12.78 -0.02
N LYS A 107 1.14 14.08 -0.38
CA LYS A 107 0.88 15.18 0.58
C LYS A 107 -0.54 15.21 1.12
N SER A 108 -1.42 14.42 0.51
CA SER A 108 -2.77 14.15 0.95
C SER A 108 -3.10 12.72 0.57
N GLY A 109 -3.93 12.07 1.37
CA GLY A 109 -4.30 10.69 1.13
C GLY A 109 -5.17 10.15 2.23
N TYR A 110 -5.83 9.02 1.98
CA TYR A 110 -6.54 8.31 3.03
C TYR A 110 -6.40 6.80 2.92
N LEU A 111 -6.45 6.16 4.07
CA LEU A 111 -6.54 4.72 4.20
C LEU A 111 -7.50 4.39 5.32
N THR A 112 -8.52 3.60 5.01
CA THR A 112 -9.45 3.01 5.98
C THR A 112 -8.96 1.63 6.39
N MET A 113 -9.08 1.32 7.68
CA MET A 113 -8.55 0.12 8.29
C MET A 113 -9.30 -0.24 9.56
N LYS A 114 -8.93 -1.37 10.17
CA LYS A 114 -9.25 -1.69 11.55
C LYS A 114 -8.00 -2.25 12.21
N ILE A 115 -7.40 -1.46 13.10
CA ILE A 115 -6.29 -1.88 13.94
C ILE A 115 -6.76 -1.74 15.38
N ALA A 116 -6.94 -2.85 16.09
CA ALA A 116 -7.37 -2.83 17.48
C ALA A 116 -6.22 -2.45 18.43
N GLU A 117 -6.58 -2.09 19.66
CA GLU A 117 -5.63 -1.84 20.77
C GLU A 117 -4.52 -0.84 20.41
N VAL A 118 -4.90 0.23 19.69
CA VAL A 118 -4.00 1.32 19.34
C VAL A 118 -3.87 2.25 20.53
N TRP A 119 -2.62 2.54 20.90
CA TRP A 119 -2.29 3.35 22.07
C TRP A 119 -1.45 4.58 21.72
N ALA A 120 -0.86 4.65 20.52
CA ALA A 120 -0.27 5.88 20.02
C ALA A 120 -0.23 5.93 18.49
N VAL A 121 -0.16 7.15 17.99
CA VAL A 121 0.16 7.45 16.59
C VAL A 121 1.36 8.38 16.58
N GLU A 122 2.33 8.06 15.74
CA GLU A 122 3.55 8.84 15.55
C GLU A 122 3.80 9.08 14.07
N THR A 123 4.25 10.27 13.73
CA THR A 123 4.48 10.71 12.35
C THR A 123 5.93 11.11 12.15
N GLY A 124 6.47 10.84 10.96
CA GLY A 124 7.60 11.57 10.39
C GLY A 124 7.16 12.94 9.87
N ASP A 125 7.58 13.31 8.67
CA ASP A 125 7.42 14.63 8.07
C ASP A 125 5.98 14.99 7.68
N HIS A 126 5.10 14.01 7.55
CA HIS A 126 3.72 14.22 7.13
C HIS A 126 2.77 14.26 8.33
N PRO A 127 2.05 15.37 8.57
CA PRO A 127 0.95 15.39 9.54
C PRO A 127 -0.17 14.46 9.10
N VAL A 128 -0.84 13.88 10.10
CA VAL A 128 -2.03 13.06 9.89
C VAL A 128 -3.16 13.42 10.81
N THR A 129 -4.38 13.17 10.35
CA THR A 129 -5.55 13.02 11.19
C THR A 129 -5.84 11.52 11.32
N ALA A 130 -6.04 11.04 12.55
CA ALA A 130 -6.34 9.65 12.85
C ALA A 130 -7.75 9.54 13.45
N ASP A 131 -8.62 8.78 12.79
CA ASP A 131 -9.97 8.51 13.28
C ASP A 131 -9.99 7.20 14.06
N LEU A 132 -10.43 7.29 15.30
CA LEU A 132 -10.42 6.22 16.29
C LEU A 132 -11.84 5.92 16.73
N THR A 133 -12.06 4.68 17.16
CA THR A 133 -13.27 4.27 17.85
C THR A 133 -12.98 3.50 19.12
N ALA A 134 -13.88 3.61 20.10
CA ALA A 134 -13.83 2.88 21.37
C ALA A 134 -15.24 2.38 21.75
N ASP A 135 -15.34 1.68 22.90
CA ASP A 135 -16.58 1.06 23.39
C ASP A 135 -17.30 0.21 22.32
N GLY A 136 -16.54 -0.64 21.63
CA GLY A 136 -17.08 -1.53 20.60
C GLY A 136 -17.68 -0.80 19.39
N GLY A 137 -17.26 0.44 19.11
CA GLY A 137 -17.75 1.20 17.96
C GLY A 137 -18.66 2.38 18.31
N LYS A 138 -18.95 2.63 19.59
CA LYS A 138 -19.95 3.65 20.00
C LYS A 138 -19.37 5.04 20.18
N THR A 139 -18.09 5.12 20.52
CA THR A 139 -17.38 6.39 20.71
C THR A 139 -16.47 6.60 19.53
N HIS A 140 -16.50 7.78 18.92
CA HIS A 140 -15.61 8.17 17.84
C HIS A 140 -14.79 9.39 18.26
N GLN A 141 -13.52 9.38 17.90
CA GLN A 141 -12.62 10.50 18.15
C GLN A 141 -11.69 10.67 16.96
N SER A 142 -11.59 11.90 16.48
CA SER A 142 -10.56 12.29 15.51
C SER A 142 -9.44 13.00 16.25
N VAL A 143 -8.19 12.63 15.98
CA VAL A 143 -7.01 13.27 16.58
C VAL A 143 -6.02 13.71 15.52
N ASP A 144 -5.58 14.95 15.63
CA ASP A 144 -4.52 15.49 14.78
C ASP A 144 -3.13 15.22 15.39
N VAL A 145 -2.24 14.74 14.53
CA VAL A 145 -0.83 14.48 14.84
C VAL A 145 0.00 15.27 13.85
N GLY A 146 0.62 16.35 14.32
CA GLY A 146 1.50 17.19 13.51
C GLY A 146 2.80 16.46 13.12
N PRO A 147 3.61 17.01 12.21
CA PRO A 147 4.83 16.35 11.74
C PRO A 147 5.87 16.18 12.86
N GLY A 148 6.55 15.03 12.88
CA GLY A 148 7.55 14.65 13.87
C GLY A 148 6.98 14.48 15.28
N ARG A 149 5.67 14.26 15.41
CA ARG A 149 5.00 14.17 16.72
C ARG A 149 4.62 12.76 17.05
N PHE A 150 4.65 12.49 18.35
CA PHE A 150 4.04 11.33 18.98
C PHE A 150 2.79 11.80 19.73
N LYS A 151 1.68 11.07 19.57
CA LYS A 151 0.41 11.33 20.24
C LYS A 151 -0.11 10.05 20.89
N ALA A 152 -0.24 10.07 22.22
CA ALA A 152 -0.93 9.01 22.96
C ALA A 152 -2.44 9.04 22.67
N VAL A 153 -3.04 7.87 22.48
CA VAL A 153 -4.47 7.67 22.22
C VAL A 153 -4.97 6.45 22.98
N GLY A 154 -6.28 6.21 22.99
CA GLY A 154 -6.87 5.05 23.67
C GLY A 154 -6.42 4.97 25.13
N GLU A 155 -6.02 3.78 25.54
CA GLU A 155 -5.58 3.49 26.92
C GLU A 155 -4.40 4.34 27.39
N ALA A 156 -3.44 4.67 26.51
CA ALA A 156 -2.27 5.47 26.91
C ALA A 156 -2.62 6.95 27.14
N SER A 157 -3.80 7.39 26.68
CA SER A 157 -4.37 8.71 26.99
C SER A 157 -5.29 8.71 28.22
N GLY A 158 -5.44 7.56 28.90
CA GLY A 158 -6.41 7.37 29.99
C GLY A 158 -7.85 7.12 29.52
N SER A 159 -8.06 6.92 28.20
CA SER A 159 -9.35 6.58 27.62
C SER A 159 -9.52 5.05 27.53
N GLN A 160 -10.68 4.58 27.09
CA GLN A 160 -10.88 3.16 26.79
C GLN A 160 -9.96 2.69 25.64
N PRO A 161 -9.66 1.37 25.54
CA PRO A 161 -8.94 0.82 24.41
C PRO A 161 -9.60 1.22 23.09
N ALA A 162 -8.80 1.72 22.16
CA ALA A 162 -9.26 2.27 20.90
C ALA A 162 -8.83 1.40 19.71
N ALA A 163 -9.62 1.41 18.66
CA ALA A 163 -9.26 0.91 17.34
C ALA A 163 -9.10 2.07 16.37
N LEU A 164 -8.06 2.03 15.53
CA LEU A 164 -7.87 2.97 14.43
C LEU A 164 -8.71 2.54 13.24
N LEU A 165 -9.50 3.48 12.71
CA LEU A 165 -10.42 3.29 11.60
C LEU A 165 -9.95 3.97 10.31
N GLU A 166 -9.29 5.11 10.41
CA GLU A 166 -8.80 5.84 9.25
C GLU A 166 -7.54 6.63 9.58
N LEU A 167 -6.64 6.72 8.62
CA LEU A 167 -5.57 7.72 8.57
C LEU A 167 -5.81 8.63 7.37
N ARG A 168 -5.65 9.93 7.59
CA ARG A 168 -5.57 10.94 6.52
C ARG A 168 -4.27 11.70 6.61
N VAL A 169 -3.53 11.79 5.51
CA VAL A 169 -2.40 12.73 5.41
C VAL A 169 -2.95 14.11 5.06
N THR A 170 -2.45 15.15 5.72
CA THR A 170 -3.00 16.52 5.64
C THR A 170 -1.99 17.60 5.26
N GLY A 171 -0.76 17.23 4.87
CA GLY A 171 0.29 18.18 4.48
C GLY A 171 1.57 17.52 3.94
#